data_AF-A0A3D3Q9V1-F1
#
_entry.id   AF-A0A3D3Q9V1-F1
#
_cell.length_a   1.000
_cell.length_b   1.000
_cell.length_c   1.000
_cell.angle_alpha   90.00
_cell.angle_beta   90.00
_cell.angle_gamma   90.00
#
_symmetry.space_group_name_H-M   'P 1'
#
loop_
_entity.id
_entity.type
_entity.pdbx_description
1 polymer ?
#
loop_
_entity_poly.entity_id
_entity_poly.type
_entity_poly.pdbx_seq_one_letter_code
_entity_poly.pdbx_strand_id
1 'polypeptide(L)' 'EQEMLRASARELMNDRYPIEHIARLADGDGFVRDEWKAVAEVGWTGISVPESAGGAGLGFSEEMVIAE' A
#
# COMPACT_ATOMS: atom_id res chain seq x y z
N GLU A 1 11.94 -3.33 -11.21
CA GLU A 1 10.52 -3.05 -10.90
C GLU A 1 10.22 -3.25 -9.42
N GLN A 2 10.41 -4.47 -8.89
CA GLN A 2 10.21 -4.76 -7.45
C GLN A 2 11.00 -3.85 -6.49
N GLU A 3 12.26 -3.51 -6.78
CA GLU A 3 13.04 -2.62 -5.91
C GLU A 3 12.48 -1.19 -5.91
N MET A 4 11.97 -0.70 -7.05
CA MET A 4 11.29 0.60 -7.13
C MET A 4 9.95 0.58 -6.40
N LEU A 5 9.16 -0.50 -6.57
CA LEU A 5 7.92 -0.74 -5.82
C LEU A 5 8.17 -0.73 -4.31
N ARG A 6 9.18 -1.47 -3.85
CA ARG A 6 9.57 -1.52 -2.43
C ARG A 6 10.04 -0.16 -1.91
N ALA A 7 10.81 0.59 -2.70
CA ALA A 7 11.27 1.91 -2.31
C ALA A 7 10.09 2.89 -2.15
N SER A 8 9.19 2.92 -3.13
CA SER A 8 7.96 3.72 -3.08
C SER A 8 7.05 3.31 -1.93
N ALA A 9 6.94 2.00 -1.66
CA ALA A 9 6.19 1.46 -0.53
C ALA A 9 6.69 2.00 0.80
N ARG A 10 8.01 1.88 1.02
CA ARG A 10 8.66 2.38 2.23
C ARG A 10 8.54 3.88 2.37
N GLU A 11 8.69 4.64 1.30
CA GLU A 11 8.57 6.10 1.32
C GLU A 11 7.17 6.54 1.76
N LEU A 12 6.11 6.00 1.15
CA LEU A 12 4.73 6.32 1.52
C LEU A 12 4.44 5.95 2.98
N MET A 13 4.90 4.77 3.41
CA MET A 13 4.68 4.30 4.78
C MET A 13 5.38 5.18 5.81
N ASN A 14 6.64 5.56 5.55
CA ASN A 14 7.40 6.43 6.44
C ASN A 14 6.80 7.84 6.51
N ASP A 15 6.23 8.35 5.42
CA ASP A 15 5.61 9.68 5.38
C ASP A 15 4.25 9.71 6.10
N ARG A 16 3.40 8.70 5.85
CA ARG A 16 2.02 8.69 6.35
C ARG A 16 1.83 8.00 7.70
N TYR A 17 2.72 7.09 8.07
CA TYR A 17 2.60 6.27 9.27
C TYR A 17 3.81 6.43 10.20
N PRO A 18 4.03 7.63 10.77
CA PRO A 18 5.03 7.80 11.82
C PRO A 18 4.65 6.98 13.06
N ILE A 19 5.64 6.66 13.90
CA ILE A 19 5.47 5.72 15.02
C ILE A 19 4.36 6.14 15.99
N GLU A 20 4.17 7.45 16.21
CA GLU A 20 3.12 7.98 17.07
C GLU A 20 1.73 7.77 16.46
N HIS A 21 1.61 7.79 15.13
CA HIS A 21 0.36 7.50 14.44
C HIS A 21 0.03 6.01 14.53
N ILE A 22 1.02 5.14 14.29
CA ILE A 22 0.88 3.69 14.44
C ILE A 22 0.45 3.34 15.88
N ALA A 23 1.07 3.96 16.89
CA ALA A 23 0.69 3.74 18.29
C ALA A 23 -0.78 4.09 18.55
N ARG A 24 -1.27 5.23 18.03
CA ARG A 24 -2.69 5.61 18.14
C ARG A 24 -3.63 4.64 17.43
N LEU A 25 -3.23 4.13 16.26
CA LEU A 25 -4.02 3.14 15.53
C LEU A 25 -4.12 1.83 16.32
N ALA A 26 -3.01 1.39 16.93
CA ALA A 26 -2.94 0.16 17.73
C ALA A 26 -3.79 0.23 19.01
N ASP A 27 -3.96 1.42 19.60
CA ASP A 27 -4.85 1.65 20.75
C ASP A 27 -6.35 1.67 20.36
N GLY A 28 -6.66 1.72 19.06
CA GLY A 28 -8.02 1.70 18.51
C GLY A 28 -8.33 0.43 17.72
N ASP A 29 -9.08 0.58 16.63
CA ASP A 29 -9.49 -0.54 15.76
C ASP A 29 -8.39 -0.99 14.77
N GLY A 30 -7.21 -0.36 14.80
CA GLY A 30 -6.09 -0.67 13.90
C GLY A 30 -6.31 -0.29 12.44
N PHE A 31 -7.43 0.38 12.09
CA PHE A 31 -7.79 0.69 10.72
C PHE A 31 -8.52 2.03 10.59
N VAL A 32 -8.12 2.84 9.61
CA VAL A 32 -8.80 4.09 9.25
C VAL A 32 -9.17 4.06 7.77
N ARG A 33 -10.48 4.10 7.50
CA ARG A 33 -11.03 3.97 6.13
C ARG A 33 -10.52 5.05 5.18
N ASP A 34 -10.37 6.28 5.65
CA ASP A 34 -9.90 7.37 4.80
C ASP A 34 -8.41 7.26 4.46
N GLU A 35 -7.61 6.64 5.34
CA GLU A 35 -6.20 6.37 5.06
C GLU A 35 -6.04 5.26 4.02
N TRP A 36 -6.93 4.27 4.01
CA TRP A 36 -6.95 3.23 2.98
C TRP A 36 -7.16 3.78 1.57
N LYS A 37 -7.86 4.92 1.43
CA LYS A 37 -8.02 5.58 0.12
C LYS A 37 -6.68 6.02 -0.46
N ALA A 38 -5.74 6.48 0.37
CA ALA A 38 -4.43 6.89 -0.10
C ALA A 38 -3.64 5.72 -0.71
N VAL A 39 -3.78 4.52 -0.13
CA VAL A 39 -3.17 3.29 -0.69
C VAL A 39 -3.79 2.94 -2.04
N ALA A 40 -5.11 3.09 -2.19
CA ALA A 40 -5.82 2.87 -3.45
C ALA A 40 -5.47 3.92 -4.52
N GLU A 41 -5.28 5.19 -4.14
CA GLU A 41 -4.90 6.29 -5.05
C GLU A 41 -3.51 6.08 -5.68
N VAL A 42 -2.60 5.41 -4.97
CA VAL A 42 -1.27 5.03 -5.50
C VAL A 42 -1.37 3.79 -6.42
N GLY A 43 -2.53 3.12 -6.46
CA GLY A 43 -2.80 2.01 -7.37
C GLY A 43 -2.40 0.62 -6.85
N TRP A 44 -1.90 0.53 -5.62
CA TRP A 44 -1.39 -0.73 -5.07
C TRP A 44 -2.47 -1.79 -4.87
N THR A 45 -3.70 -1.38 -4.58
CA THR A 45 -4.84 -2.31 -4.44
C THR A 45 -5.22 -2.99 -5.76
N GLY A 46 -4.71 -2.51 -6.89
CA GLY A 46 -4.95 -3.04 -8.23
C GLY A 46 -3.71 -3.66 -8.89
N ILE A 47 -2.62 -3.87 -8.15
CA ILE A 47 -1.33 -4.27 -8.75
C ILE A 47 -1.42 -5.55 -9.57
N SER A 48 -2.03 -6.60 -9.02
CA SER A 48 -2.20 -7.90 -9.69
C SER A 48 -3.53 -8.03 -10.43
N VAL A 49 -4.35 -6.97 -10.40
CA VAL A 49 -5.63 -6.93 -11.10
C VAL A 49 -5.36 -6.71 -12.60
N PRO A 50 -6.04 -7.45 -13.51
CA PRO A 50 -5.86 -7.26 -14.94
C PRO A 50 -6.16 -5.82 -15.39
N GLU A 51 -5.44 -5.34 -16.41
CA GLU A 51 -5.67 -4.01 -17.01
C GLU A 51 -7.11 -3.86 -17.53
N SER A 52 -7.73 -4.95 -18.01
CA SER A 52 -9.13 -4.96 -18.45
C SER A 52 -10.14 -4.65 -17.34
N ALA A 53 -9.72 -4.77 -16.08
CA ALA A 53 -10.49 -4.40 -14.89
C ALA A 53 -9.97 -3.12 -14.22
N GLY A 54 -9.04 -2.39 -14.87
CA GLY A 54 -8.47 -1.14 -14.37
C GLY A 54 -7.29 -1.30 -13.41
N GLY A 55 -6.68 -2.50 -13.35
CA GLY A 55 -5.47 -2.74 -12.57
C GLY A 55 -4.18 -2.55 -13.36
N ALA A 56 -3.04 -2.86 -12.74
CA ALA A 56 -1.72 -2.73 -13.35
C ALA A 56 -1.25 -4.00 -14.10
N GLY A 57 -1.98 -5.12 -13.97
CA GLY A 57 -1.67 -6.37 -14.67
C GLY A 57 -0.34 -7.02 -14.28
N LEU A 58 0.23 -6.65 -13.13
CA LEU A 58 1.50 -7.20 -12.63
C LEU A 58 1.29 -8.59 -12.00
N GLY A 59 2.39 -9.26 -11.68
CA GLY A 59 2.37 -10.60 -11.11
C GLY A 59 2.20 -10.62 -9.60
N PHE A 60 2.00 -11.83 -9.08
CA PHE A 60 1.96 -12.11 -7.64
C PHE A 60 3.25 -11.68 -6.92
N SER A 61 4.40 -11.71 -7.60
CA SER A 61 5.67 -11.28 -7.02
C SER A 61 5.69 -9.80 -6.67
N GLU A 62 5.09 -8.94 -7.52
CA GLU A 62 4.99 -7.50 -7.26
C GLU A 62 3.96 -7.20 -6.16
N GLU A 63 2.84 -7.95 -6.12
CA GLU A 63 1.86 -7.87 -5.04
C GLU A 63 2.48 -8.20 -3.68
N MET A 64 3.28 -9.26 -3.62
CA MET A 64 3.97 -9.67 -2.40
C MET A 64 4.95 -8.61 -1.89
N VAL A 65 5.56 -7.81 -2.76
CA VAL A 65 6.47 -6.73 -2.36
C VAL A 65 5.73 -5.60 -1.63
N ILE A 66 4.46 -5.37 -1.96
CA ILE A 66 3.63 -4.37 -1.28
C ILE A 66 3.03 -4.92 0.02
N ALA A 67 2.74 -6.22 0.07
CA ALA A 67 2.16 -6.87 1.25
C ALA A 67 3.18 -7.17 2.37
N GLU A 68 4.48 -7.17 2.07
CA GLU A 68 5.60 -7.35 3.02
C GLU A 68 5.82 -6.12 3.91
#